data_AF-A0A151MYC3-F1
#
_entry.id   AF-A0A151MYC3-F1
#
_cell.length_a   1.000
_cell.length_b   1.000
_cell.length_c   1.000
_cell.angle_alpha   90.00
_cell.angle_beta   90.00
_cell.angle_gamma   90.00
#
_symmetry.space_group_name_H-M   'P 1'
#
loop_
_entity.id
_entity.type
_entity.pdbx_description
1 polymer ?
#
loop_
_entity_poly.entity_id
_entity_poly.type
_entity_poly.pdbx_seq_one_letter_code
_entity_poly.pdbx_strand_id
1 'polypeptide(L)' 'MKLAIQIVSKNHYRYKTKQFLGIHTMKRRQLRRLGYVVVELHYWEWFHLLQETWEKKVNYLRHKVFDSIPPK' A
#
# COMPACT_ATOMS: atom_id res chain seq x y z
N MET A 1 -17.58 3.84 3.06
CA MET A 1 -16.17 4.21 2.80
C MET A 1 -15.60 3.22 1.80
N LYS A 2 -14.92 3.67 0.74
CA LYS A 2 -14.35 2.77 -0.27
C LYS A 2 -12.85 2.61 -0.02
N LEU A 3 -12.37 1.39 0.13
CA LEU A 3 -10.96 1.08 0.39
C LEU A 3 -10.34 0.47 -0.87
N ALA A 4 -9.16 0.95 -1.25
CA ALA A 4 -8.35 0.36 -2.31
C ALA A 4 -6.98 -0.04 -1.74
N ILE A 5 -6.74 -1.35 -1.64
CA ILE A 5 -5.45 -1.88 -1.22
C ILE A 5 -4.60 -2.08 -2.48
N GLN A 6 -3.44 -1.41 -2.54
CA GLN A 6 -2.49 -1.53 -3.62
C GLN A 6 -1.26 -2.27 -3.16
N ILE A 7 -1.02 -3.44 -3.74
CA ILE A 7 0.24 -4.17 -3.58
C ILE A 7 1.22 -3.59 -4.60
N VAL A 8 2.30 -2.99 -4.11
CA VAL A 8 3.28 -2.35 -4.97
C VAL A 8 4.52 -3.21 -5.07
N SER A 9 4.84 -3.67 -6.29
CA SER A 9 6.09 -4.36 -6.61
C SER A 9 7.27 -3.39 -6.79
N LYS A 10 8.50 -3.92 -6.74
CA LYS A 10 9.74 -3.17 -7.01
C LYS A 10 9.73 -2.47 -8.37
N ASN A 11 9.08 -3.07 -9.36
CA ASN A 11 9.01 -2.54 -10.72
C ASN A 11 8.14 -1.28 -10.85
N HIS A 12 7.36 -0.94 -9.83
CA HIS A 12 6.55 0.27 -9.80
C HIS A 12 7.31 1.51 -9.32
N TYR A 13 8.57 1.34 -8.90
CA TYR A 13 9.44 2.40 -8.44
C TYR A 13 10.52 2.73 -9.47
N ARG A 14 10.94 3.99 -9.52
CA ARG A 14 12.10 4.40 -10.31
C ARG A 14 13.36 3.77 -9.72
N TYR A 15 14.28 3.33 -10.60
CA TYR A 15 15.49 2.60 -10.22
C TYR A 15 16.24 3.24 -9.04
N LYS A 16 16.53 2.44 -8.00
CA LYS A 16 17.21 2.86 -6.75
C LYS A 16 16.52 4.01 -5.98
N THR A 17 15.24 4.28 -6.22
CA THR A 17 14.49 5.31 -5.49
C THR A 17 13.21 4.73 -4.89
N LYS A 18 12.64 5.43 -3.90
CA LYS A 18 11.30 5.14 -3.36
C LYS A 18 10.20 5.96 -4.03
N GLN A 19 10.47 6.50 -5.23
CA GLN A 19 9.51 7.27 -6.02
C GLN A 19 8.76 6.36 -6.98
N PHE A 20 7.42 6.42 -6.96
CA PHE A 20 6.59 5.69 -7.91
C PHE A 20 6.77 6.21 -9.33
N LEU A 21 6.66 5.31 -10.33
CA LEU A 21 6.52 5.72 -11.73
C LEU A 21 5.23 6.53 -11.90
N GLY A 22 5.24 7.45 -12.88
CA GLY A 22 4.13 8.37 -13.14
C GLY A 22 2.77 7.68 -13.30
N ILE A 23 2.74 6.50 -13.93
CA ILE A 23 1.52 5.70 -14.10
C ILE A 23 0.90 5.26 -12.76
N HIS A 24 1.71 4.85 -11.78
CA HIS A 24 1.24 4.42 -10.47
C HIS A 24 0.79 5.61 -9.62
N THR A 25 1.55 6.71 -9.67
CA THR A 25 1.15 7.98 -9.04
C THR A 25 -0.18 8.48 -9.60
N MET A 26 -0.38 8.40 -10.92
CA MET A 26 -1.63 8.77 -11.55
C MET A 26 -2.78 7.86 -11.11
N LYS A 27 -2.60 6.54 -11.10
CA LYS A 27 -3.61 5.58 -10.63
C LYS A 27 -4.06 5.91 -9.20
N ARG A 28 -3.12 6.16 -8.30
CA ARG A 28 -3.39 6.57 -6.92
C ARG A 28 -4.20 7.87 -6.86
N ARG A 29 -3.81 8.88 -7.65
CA ARG A 29 -4.51 10.16 -7.72
C ARG A 29 -5.96 10.00 -8.18
N GLN A 30 -6.21 9.17 -9.18
CA GLN A 30 -7.56 8.92 -9.67
C GLN A 30 -8.44 8.20 -8.65
N LEU A 31 -7.90 7.19 -7.96
CA LEU A 31 -8.63 6.50 -6.90
C LEU A 31 -9.03 7.44 -5.76
N ARG A 32 -8.12 8.33 -5.35
CA ARG A 32 -8.43 9.36 -4.35
C ARG A 32 -9.56 10.30 -4.82
N ARG A 33 -9.55 10.71 -6.09
CA ARG A 33 -10.62 11.54 -6.68
C ARG A 33 -11.98 10.83 -6.70
N LEU A 34 -11.98 9.51 -6.85
CA LEU A 34 -13.19 8.67 -6.78
C LEU A 34 -13.68 8.41 -5.34
N GLY A 35 -13.02 8.98 -4.33
CA GLY A 35 -13.38 8.80 -2.92
C GLY A 35 -12.88 7.49 -2.31
N TYR A 36 -11.85 6.86 -2.90
CA TYR A 36 -11.18 5.72 -2.29
C TYR A 36 -10.08 6.16 -1.32
N VAL A 37 -10.03 5.51 -0.15
CA VAL A 37 -8.85 5.50 0.71
C VAL A 37 -7.87 4.50 0.12
N VAL A 38 -6.71 4.99 -0.31
CA VAL A 38 -5.68 4.15 -0.96
C VAL A 38 -4.62 3.76 0.07
N VAL A 39 -4.54 2.47 0.38
CA VAL A 39 -3.52 1.89 1.27
C VAL A 39 -2.47 1.20 0.41
N GLU A 40 -1.23 1.65 0.51
CA GLU A 40 -0.11 1.13 -0.27
C GLU A 40 0.69 0.13 0.58
N LEU A 41 0.86 -1.09 0.06
CA LEU A 41 1.71 -2.12 0.61
C LEU A 41 3.01 -2.13 -0.20
N HIS A 42 4.07 -1.59 0.38
CA HIS A 42 5.34 -1.47 -0.32
C HIS A 42 6.06 -2.81 -0.35
N TYR A 43 6.72 -3.14 -1.47
CA TYR A 43 7.38 -4.44 -1.63
C TYR A 43 8.39 -4.71 -0.52
N TRP A 44 9.12 -3.72 -0.02
CA TRP A 44 10.11 -3.93 1.04
C TRP A 44 9.47 -4.34 2.35
N GLU A 45 8.35 -3.72 2.74
CA GLU A 45 7.63 -4.08 3.96
C GLU A 45 7.01 -5.47 3.84
N TRP A 46 6.40 -5.76 2.69
CA TRP A 46 5.80 -7.06 2.42
C TRP A 46 6.83 -8.19 2.31
N PHE A 47 8.01 -7.92 1.74
CA PHE A 47 9.05 -8.94 1.59
C PHE A 47 9.57 -9.43 2.95
N HIS A 48 9.77 -8.51 3.90
CA HIS A 48 10.16 -8.89 5.26
C HIS A 48 9.08 -9.74 5.94
N LEU A 49 7.80 -9.47 5.66
CA LEU A 49 6.70 -10.24 6.19
C LEU A 49 6.62 -11.66 5.62
N LEU A 50 7.16 -11.95 4.45
CA LEU A 50 7.10 -13.31 3.88
C LEU A 50 7.74 -14.36 4.79
N GLN A 51 8.80 -13.98 5.51
CA GLN A 51 9.56 -14.82 6.45
C GLN A 51 8.90 -14.93 7.84
N GLU A 52 7.83 -14.18 8.09
CA GLU A 52 7.17 -14.12 9.39
C GLU A 52 5.95 -15.06 9.50
N THR A 53 5.49 -15.27 10.73
CA THR A 53 4.30 -16.08 11.03
C THR A 53 3.03 -15.47 10.44
N TRP A 54 2.02 -16.31 10.20
CA TRP A 54 0.72 -15.88 9.71
C TRP A 54 0.08 -14.80 10.59
N GLU A 55 0.17 -14.94 11.91
CA GLU A 55 -0.37 -13.97 12.87
C GLU A 55 0.25 -12.58 12.70
N LYS A 56 1.58 -12.49 12.54
CA LYS A 56 2.26 -11.22 12.28
C LYS A 56 1.84 -10.61 10.95
N LYS A 57 1.68 -11.42 9.89
CA LYS A 57 1.17 -10.95 8.59
C LYS A 57 -0.22 -10.33 8.72
N VAL A 58 -1.12 -10.99 9.45
CA VAL A 58 -2.48 -10.50 9.69
C VAL A 58 -2.48 -9.24 10.55
N ASN A 59 -1.69 -9.20 11.63
CA ASN A 59 -1.59 -8.02 12.49
C ASN A 59 -1.01 -6.82 11.74
N TYR A 60 0.01 -7.03 10.91
CA TYR A 60 0.55 -5.98 10.05
C TYR A 60 -0.51 -5.42 9.10
N LEU A 61 -1.25 -6.29 8.41
CA LEU A 61 -2.31 -5.86 7.49
C LEU A 61 -3.43 -5.11 8.23
N ARG A 62 -3.80 -5.59 9.42
CA ARG A 62 -4.77 -4.91 10.29
C ARG A 62 -4.29 -3.49 10.61
N HIS A 63 -3.10 -3.35 11.20
CA HIS A 63 -2.55 -2.02 11.52
C HIS A 63 -2.47 -1.13 10.28
N LYS A 64 -1.90 -1.64 9.19
CA LYS A 64 -1.74 -0.87 7.95
C LYS A 64 -3.07 -0.37 7.39
N VAL A 65 -4.13 -1.18 7.43
CA VAL A 65 -5.44 -0.80 6.91
C VAL A 65 -6.18 0.11 7.87
N PHE A 66 -6.24 -0.23 9.17
CA PHE A 66 -7.02 0.51 10.15
C PHE A 66 -6.39 1.85 10.55
N ASP A 67 -5.07 1.93 10.65
CA ASP A 67 -4.37 3.18 10.99
C ASP A 67 -4.37 4.18 9.81
N SER A 68 -4.53 3.67 8.58
CA SER A 68 -4.64 4.52 7.37
C SER A 68 -6.02 5.14 7.18
N ILE A 69 -7.01 4.72 7.98
CA ILE A 69 -8.37 5.24 7.91
C ILE A 69 -8.45 6.39 8.91
N PRO A 70 -8.64 7.65 8.45
CA PRO A 70 -8.81 8.76 9.38
C PRO A 70 -10.03 8.53 10.28
N PRO A 71 -9.95 8.86 11.58
CA PRO A 71 -11.10 8.76 12.49
C PRO A 71 -12.23 9.64 11.97
N LYS A 72 -13.45 9.12 12.12
CA LYS A 72 -14.69 9.68 11.56
C LYS A 72 -15.13 10.95 12.27
#